data_AF-A0A965V2X0-F1
#
_entry.id   AF-A0A965V2X0-F1
#
_cell.length_a   1.000
_cell.length_b   1.000
_cell.length_c   1.000
_cell.angle_alpha   90.00
_cell.angle_beta   90.00
_cell.angle_gamma   90.00
#
_symmetry.space_group_name_H-M   'P 1'
#
loop_
_entity.id
_entity.type
_entity.pdbx_description
1 polymer ?
#
loop_
_entity_poly.entity_id
_entity_poly.type
_entity_poly.pdbx_seq_one_letter_code
_entity_poly.pdbx_strand_id
1 'polypeptide(L)'
;MPEINLFLLASRKKFRFPSEKGELTVEQLWDIPLTSRSGFSVNNIAIEVNRELRSLEEESFVETSRNPRRDTLKAMLELLKIVISVRQEEAQKASAAAERATKRQKIMEAIEAKEREKLDSVSLDDLRLQLAALRDF
;
A
#
# COMPACT_ATOMS: atom_id res chain seq x y z
N MET A 1 16.64 -20.75 8.96
CA MET A 1 15.65 -21.46 8.15
C MET A 1 15.74 -20.90 6.74
N PRO A 2 15.78 -21.70 5.66
CA PRO A 2 15.72 -21.13 4.32
C PRO A 2 14.43 -20.32 4.22
N GLU A 3 14.56 -19.06 3.81
CA GLU A 3 13.42 -18.18 3.58
C GLU A 3 12.56 -18.82 2.49
N ILE A 4 11.46 -19.46 2.88
CA ILE A 4 10.55 -20.09 1.92
C ILE A 4 9.92 -18.95 1.13
N ASN A 5 10.22 -18.88 -0.16
CA ASN A 5 9.52 -17.95 -1.05
C ASN A 5 8.05 -18.40 -1.18
N LEU A 6 7.18 -17.80 -0.38
CA LEU A 6 5.76 -18.16 -0.30
C LEU A 6 5.03 -17.98 -1.63
N PHE A 7 5.45 -17.02 -2.47
CA PHE A 7 4.89 -16.82 -3.80
C PHE A 7 5.31 -17.92 -4.78
N LEU A 8 6.56 -18.39 -4.71
CA LEU A 8 7.01 -19.57 -5.47
C LEU A 8 6.25 -20.83 -5.03
N LEU A 9 6.03 -20.99 -3.73
CA LEU A 9 5.24 -22.11 -3.21
C LEU A 9 3.79 -22.03 -3.70
N ALA A 10 3.15 -20.86 -3.55
CA ALA A 10 1.76 -20.64 -3.92
C ALA A 10 1.52 -20.81 -5.42
N SER A 11 2.45 -20.37 -6.27
CA SER A 11 2.38 -20.59 -7.72
C SER A 11 2.53 -22.07 -8.09
N ARG A 12 3.53 -22.78 -7.53
CA ARG A 12 3.73 -24.22 -7.79
C ARG A 12 2.58 -25.09 -7.28
N LYS A 13 2.02 -24.74 -6.13
CA LYS A 13 0.90 -25.45 -5.50
C LYS A 13 -0.47 -24.96 -5.98
N LYS A 14 -0.51 -23.90 -6.79
CA LYS A 14 -1.73 -23.28 -7.32
C LYS A 14 -2.72 -22.93 -6.21
N PHE A 15 -2.27 -22.16 -5.22
CA PHE A 15 -3.15 -21.73 -4.11
C PHE A 15 -4.40 -21.02 -4.64
N ARG A 16 -5.51 -21.31 -3.96
CA ARG A 16 -6.84 -20.75 -4.23
C ARG A 16 -7.42 -20.25 -2.93
N PHE A 17 -7.76 -18.98 -2.90
CA PHE A 17 -8.24 -18.29 -1.71
C PHE A 17 -9.77 -18.24 -1.75
N PRO A 18 -10.46 -18.76 -0.73
CA PRO A 18 -11.92 -18.73 -0.70
C PRO A 18 -12.40 -17.28 -0.60
N SER A 19 -13.47 -16.95 -1.31
CA SER A 19 -14.15 -15.65 -1.20
C SER A 19 -15.62 -15.78 -1.60
N GLU A 20 -16.43 -14.79 -1.21
CA GLU A 20 -17.86 -14.72 -1.59
C GLU A 20 -18.10 -14.68 -3.11
N LYS A 21 -17.07 -14.34 -3.91
CA LYS A 21 -17.14 -14.27 -5.38
C LYS A 21 -16.46 -15.48 -6.07
N GLY A 22 -16.20 -16.53 -5.31
CA GLY A 22 -15.46 -17.71 -5.76
C GLY A 22 -13.99 -17.67 -5.39
N GLU A 23 -13.25 -18.67 -5.84
CA GLU A 23 -11.83 -18.80 -5.52
C GLU A 23 -10.98 -17.75 -6.23
N LEU A 24 -10.11 -17.09 -5.49
CA LEU A 24 -9.14 -16.13 -6.02
C LEU A 24 -7.75 -16.74 -6.13
N THR A 25 -7.03 -16.31 -7.15
CA THR A 25 -5.60 -16.55 -7.33
C THR A 25 -4.76 -15.57 -6.50
N VAL A 26 -3.46 -15.82 -6.38
CA VAL A 26 -2.53 -14.94 -5.66
C VAL A 26 -2.51 -13.55 -6.30
N GLU A 27 -2.51 -13.49 -7.62
CA GLU A 27 -2.48 -12.28 -8.43
C GLU A 27 -3.72 -11.43 -8.17
N GLN A 28 -4.91 -12.05 -8.13
CA GLN A 28 -6.16 -11.35 -7.87
C GLN A 28 -6.24 -10.72 -6.47
N LEU A 29 -5.46 -11.16 -5.48
CA LEU A 29 -5.44 -10.55 -4.15
C LEU A 29 -4.91 -9.10 -4.17
N TRP A 30 -4.11 -8.74 -5.19
CA TRP A 30 -3.60 -7.39 -5.37
C TRP A 30 -4.67 -6.42 -5.87
N ASP A 31 -5.67 -6.92 -6.59
CA ASP A 31 -6.69 -6.12 -7.27
C ASP A 31 -7.95 -5.87 -6.43
N ILE A 32 -8.12 -6.58 -5.31
CA ILE A 32 -9.30 -6.45 -4.44
C ILE A 32 -9.08 -5.45 -3.30
N PRO A 33 -10.11 -4.94 -2.61
CA PRO A 33 -9.92 -4.05 -1.46
C PRO A 33 -9.19 -4.75 -0.29
N LEU A 34 -8.38 -4.00 0.47
CA LEU A 34 -7.80 -4.50 1.72
C LEU A 34 -8.87 -4.76 2.79
N THR A 35 -9.83 -3.83 2.88
CA THR A 35 -11.00 -3.91 3.76
C THR A 35 -12.25 -3.55 2.95
N SER A 36 -13.39 -4.13 3.30
CA SER A 36 -14.67 -3.81 2.67
C SER A 36 -15.82 -3.96 3.68
N ARG A 37 -16.88 -3.18 3.48
CA ARG A 37 -18.16 -3.36 4.18
C ARG A 37 -19.04 -4.43 3.54
N SER A 38 -18.76 -4.81 2.29
CA SER A 38 -19.56 -5.74 1.50
C SER A 38 -19.12 -7.20 1.63
N GLY A 39 -18.23 -7.54 2.58
CA GLY A 39 -17.75 -8.92 2.77
C GLY A 39 -16.60 -9.37 1.86
N PHE A 40 -16.34 -8.65 0.77
CA PHE A 40 -15.28 -8.97 -0.20
C PHE A 40 -14.02 -8.12 -0.02
N SER A 41 -13.02 -8.64 0.69
CA SER A 41 -11.71 -8.01 0.87
C SER A 41 -10.61 -9.00 1.25
N VAL A 42 -9.33 -8.61 1.10
CA VAL A 42 -8.18 -9.42 1.56
C VAL A 42 -8.32 -9.78 3.04
N ASN A 43 -8.80 -8.84 3.88
CA ASN A 43 -9.00 -9.08 5.29
C ASN A 43 -10.10 -10.12 5.57
N ASN A 44 -11.21 -10.09 4.83
CA ASN A 44 -12.27 -11.10 4.98
C ASN A 44 -11.73 -12.51 4.69
N ILE A 45 -10.96 -12.65 3.60
CA ILE A 45 -10.32 -13.90 3.21
C ILE A 45 -9.33 -14.36 4.31
N ALA A 46 -8.53 -13.46 4.86
CA ALA A 46 -7.59 -13.79 5.94
C ALA A 46 -8.30 -14.28 7.21
N ILE A 47 -9.44 -13.68 7.56
CA ILE A 47 -10.27 -14.11 8.70
C ILE A 47 -10.80 -15.53 8.46
N GLU A 48 -11.28 -15.83 7.25
CA GLU A 48 -11.80 -17.15 6.88
C GLU A 48 -10.71 -18.23 6.94
N VAL A 49 -9.56 -17.98 6.28
CA VAL A 49 -8.41 -18.90 6.29
C VAL A 49 -7.90 -19.15 7.71
N ASN A 50 -7.83 -18.10 8.55
CA ASN A 50 -7.44 -18.23 9.95
C ASN A 50 -8.46 -19.00 10.79
N ARG A 51 -9.76 -18.86 10.51
CA ARG A 51 -10.81 -19.63 11.17
C ARG A 51 -10.69 -21.11 10.83
N GLU A 52 -10.50 -21.44 9.56
CA GLU A 52 -10.26 -22.82 9.12
C GLU A 52 -9.00 -23.40 9.77
N LEU A 53 -7.92 -22.63 9.80
CA LEU A 53 -6.68 -23.06 10.46
C LEU A 53 -6.89 -23.41 11.94
N ARG A 54 -7.64 -22.58 12.67
CA ARG A 54 -7.95 -22.82 14.09
C ARG A 54 -8.83 -24.06 14.30
N SER A 55 -9.82 -24.27 13.43
CA SER A 55 -10.67 -25.46 13.53
C SER A 55 -9.87 -26.77 13.42
N LEU A 56 -8.84 -26.80 12.57
CA LEU A 56 -7.94 -27.96 12.44
C LEU A 56 -7.00 -28.13 13.64
N GLU A 57 -6.71 -27.07 14.40
CA GLU A 57 -5.91 -27.15 15.62
C GLU A 57 -6.75 -27.63 16.81
N GLU A 58 -8.05 -27.37 16.82
CA GLU A 58 -8.99 -27.79 17.86
C GLU A 58 -9.45 -29.26 17.72
N GLU A 59 -9.47 -29.82 16.51
CA GLU A 59 -9.98 -31.18 16.24
C GLU A 59 -9.04 -32.33 16.68
N SER A 60 -7.75 -32.07 16.95
CA SER A 60 -6.78 -33.12 17.30
C SER A 60 -6.00 -32.83 18.57
N PHE A 61 -6.36 -33.57 19.64
CA PHE A 61 -5.58 -33.63 20.89
C PHE A 61 -4.69 -34.89 20.97
N VAL A 62 -4.81 -35.80 20.00
CA VAL A 62 -4.20 -37.15 20.05
C VAL A 62 -3.37 -37.45 18.79
N GLU A 63 -3.77 -36.95 17.60
CA GLU A 63 -3.00 -37.20 16.39
C GLU A 63 -1.77 -36.28 16.33
N THR A 64 -0.60 -36.87 16.46
CA THR A 64 0.71 -36.23 16.27
C THR A 64 1.14 -36.18 14.80
N SER A 65 0.32 -36.70 13.89
CA SER A 65 0.63 -36.76 12.46
C SER A 65 0.48 -35.39 11.79
N ARG A 66 1.40 -35.05 10.89
CA ARG A 66 1.47 -33.73 10.24
C ARG A 66 0.35 -33.60 9.21
N ASN A 67 -0.67 -32.79 9.51
CA ASN A 67 -1.74 -32.47 8.56
C ASN A 67 -1.24 -31.50 7.45
N PRO A 68 -1.13 -31.92 6.17
CA PRO A 68 -0.62 -31.08 5.09
C PRO A 68 -1.53 -29.87 4.77
N ARG A 69 -2.83 -29.96 5.09
CA ARG A 69 -3.78 -28.85 4.93
C ARG A 69 -3.46 -27.72 5.90
N ARG A 70 -3.04 -28.04 7.12
CA ARG A 70 -2.60 -27.06 8.13
C ARG A 70 -1.42 -26.23 7.63
N ASP A 71 -0.42 -26.89 7.04
CA ASP A 71 0.75 -26.19 6.51
C ASP A 71 0.40 -25.30 5.31
N THR A 72 -0.55 -25.75 4.49
CA THR A 72 -1.07 -24.96 3.36
C THR A 72 -1.79 -23.71 3.85
N LEU A 73 -2.68 -23.84 4.84
CA LEU A 73 -3.40 -22.70 5.43
C LEU A 73 -2.44 -21.72 6.14
N LYS A 74 -1.41 -22.22 6.83
CA LYS A 74 -0.35 -21.37 7.40
C LYS A 74 0.38 -20.57 6.31
N ALA A 75 0.78 -21.22 5.22
CA ALA A 75 1.43 -20.54 4.10
C ALA A 75 0.51 -19.52 3.42
N MET A 76 -0.77 -19.84 3.24
CA MET A 76 -1.78 -18.91 2.71
C MET A 76 -1.95 -17.68 3.60
N LEU A 77 -2.02 -17.87 4.93
CA LEU A 77 -2.17 -16.78 5.88
C LEU A 77 -0.95 -15.86 5.89
N GLU A 78 0.26 -16.40 5.85
CA GLU A 78 1.49 -15.59 5.74
C GLU A 78 1.56 -14.83 4.42
N LEU A 79 1.14 -15.44 3.30
CA LEU A 79 1.07 -14.74 2.01
C LEU A 79 0.08 -13.56 2.07
N LEU A 80 -1.10 -13.74 2.66
CA LEU A 80 -2.09 -12.67 2.84
C LEU A 80 -1.53 -11.52 3.68
N LYS A 81 -0.79 -11.81 4.75
CA LYS A 81 -0.11 -10.78 5.56
C LYS A 81 0.89 -9.98 4.74
N ILE A 82 1.68 -10.62 3.88
CA ILE A 82 2.62 -9.94 2.99
C ILE A 82 1.88 -9.01 2.04
N VAL A 83 0.82 -9.49 1.38
CA VAL A 83 0.00 -8.67 0.47
C VAL A 83 -0.58 -7.45 1.20
N ILE A 84 -1.11 -7.64 2.41
CA ILE A 84 -1.65 -6.54 3.23
C ILE A 84 -0.54 -5.53 3.56
N SER A 85 0.61 -6.00 4.03
CA SER A 85 1.74 -5.16 4.43
C SER A 85 2.24 -4.30 3.27
N VAL A 86 2.51 -4.92 2.11
CA VAL A 86 3.02 -4.22 0.93
C VAL A 86 2.04 -3.13 0.49
N ARG A 87 0.74 -3.47 0.39
CA ARG A 87 -0.28 -2.52 -0.08
C ARG A 87 -0.54 -1.40 0.92
N GLN A 88 -0.42 -1.65 2.22
CA GLN A 88 -0.47 -0.59 3.24
C GLN A 88 0.71 0.36 3.10
N GLU A 89 1.92 -0.17 2.87
CA GLU A 89 3.12 0.65 2.66
C GLU A 89 3.01 1.50 1.38
N GLU A 90 2.52 0.91 0.28
CA GLU A 90 2.28 1.63 -0.97
C GLU A 90 1.25 2.75 -0.80
N ALA A 91 0.14 2.49 -0.11
CA ALA A 91 -0.88 3.49 0.18
C ALA A 91 -0.33 4.64 1.05
N GLN A 92 0.46 4.32 2.07
CA GLN A 92 1.13 5.32 2.91
C GLN A 92 2.11 6.18 2.10
N LYS A 93 2.92 5.57 1.24
CA LYS A 93 3.84 6.28 0.35
C LYS A 93 3.10 7.21 -0.61
N ALA A 94 2.00 6.74 -1.21
CA ALA A 94 1.17 7.55 -2.11
C ALA A 94 0.54 8.74 -1.39
N SER A 95 -0.02 8.53 -0.20
CA SER A 95 -0.59 9.59 0.63
C SER A 95 0.47 10.62 1.04
N ALA A 96 1.63 10.18 1.52
CA ALA A 96 2.73 11.07 1.88
C ALA A 96 3.25 11.87 0.66
N ALA A 97 3.29 11.27 -0.52
CA ALA A 97 3.66 11.97 -1.75
C ALA A 97 2.64 13.06 -2.13
N ALA A 98 1.35 12.78 -2.02
CA ALA A 98 0.28 13.75 -2.28
C ALA A 98 0.29 14.92 -1.28
N GLU A 99 0.52 14.64 0.01
CA GLU A 99 0.67 15.68 1.04
C GLU A 99 1.89 16.57 0.77
N ARG A 100 3.04 15.96 0.43
CA ARG A 100 4.25 16.71 0.06
C ARG A 100 4.02 17.56 -1.18
N ALA A 101 3.32 17.05 -2.19
CA ALA A 101 2.98 17.81 -3.39
C ALA A 101 2.10 19.02 -3.06
N THR A 102 1.06 18.82 -2.25
CA THR A 102 0.17 19.89 -1.78
C THR A 102 0.93 20.94 -0.97
N LYS A 103 1.81 20.52 -0.05
CA LYS A 103 2.61 21.43 0.76
C LYS A 103 3.61 22.22 -0.09
N ARG A 104 4.27 21.57 -1.05
CA ARG A 104 5.18 22.21 -2.00
C ARG A 104 4.46 23.29 -2.80
N GLN A 105 3.26 23.01 -3.30
CA GLN A 105 2.46 23.98 -4.04
C GLN A 105 2.16 25.24 -3.20
N LYS A 106 1.68 25.05 -1.97
CA LYS A 106 1.42 26.18 -1.04
C LYS A 106 2.67 27.00 -0.73
N ILE A 107 3.82 26.34 -0.58
CA ILE A 107 5.10 27.03 -0.33
C ILE A 107 5.50 27.86 -1.56
N MET A 108 5.35 27.31 -2.78
CA MET A 108 5.66 28.02 -4.01
C MET A 108 4.79 29.28 -4.15
N GLU A 109 3.47 29.16 -3.95
CA GLU A 109 2.54 30.29 -3.99
C GLU A 109 2.89 31.38 -2.96
N ALA A 110 3.31 30.97 -1.76
CA ALA A 110 3.75 31.91 -0.72
C ALA A 110 5.08 32.60 -1.06
N ILE A 111 6.03 31.88 -1.70
CA ILE A 111 7.27 32.47 -2.20
C ILE A 111 6.96 33.52 -3.26
N GLU A 112 6.17 33.18 -4.27
CA GLU A 112 5.79 34.11 -5.33
C GLU A 112 5.06 35.34 -4.78
N ALA A 113 4.17 35.16 -3.79
CA ALA A 113 3.49 36.27 -3.14
C ALA A 113 4.46 37.21 -2.42
N LYS A 114 5.46 36.67 -1.72
CA LYS A 114 6.50 37.48 -1.07
C LYS A 114 7.45 38.15 -2.05
N GLU A 115 7.76 37.49 -3.17
CA GLU A 115 8.55 38.10 -4.23
C GLU A 115 7.81 39.26 -4.89
N ARG A 116 6.50 39.12 -5.13
CA ARG A 116 5.64 40.22 -5.58
C ARG A 116 5.59 41.36 -4.57
N GLU A 117 5.34 41.07 -3.29
CA GLU A 117 5.30 42.10 -2.23
C GLU A 117 6.63 42.86 -2.14
N LYS A 118 7.77 42.17 -2.25
CA LYS A 118 9.08 42.81 -2.33
C LYS A 118 9.17 43.74 -3.53
N LEU A 119 8.81 43.29 -4.73
CA LEU A 119 8.82 44.12 -5.94
C LEU A 119 7.89 45.34 -5.81
N ASP A 120 6.71 45.16 -5.24
CA ASP A 120 5.73 46.23 -5.00
C ASP A 120 6.24 47.27 -3.99
N SER A 121 7.15 46.89 -3.09
CA SER A 121 7.77 47.82 -2.13
C SER A 121 8.97 48.59 -2.69
N VAL A 122 9.50 48.23 -3.87
CA VAL A 122 10.61 48.95 -4.51
C VAL A 122 10.08 50.20 -5.23
N SER A 123 10.86 51.28 -5.23
CA SER A 123 10.49 52.52 -5.92
C SER A 123 10.44 52.34 -7.44
N LEU A 124 9.61 53.13 -8.12
CA LEU A 124 9.45 53.09 -9.58
C LEU A 124 10.78 53.30 -10.33
N ASP A 125 11.63 54.19 -9.84
CA ASP A 125 12.91 54.52 -10.49
C ASP A 125 13.93 53.40 -10.31
N ASP A 126 13.97 52.76 -9.14
CA ASP A 126 14.82 51.58 -8.90
C ASP A 126 14.37 50.37 -9.74
N LEU A 127 13.05 50.16 -9.90
CA LEU A 127 12.51 49.10 -10.76
C LEU A 127 12.89 49.32 -12.24
N ARG A 128 12.88 50.57 -12.72
CA ARG A 128 13.34 50.91 -14.08
C ARG A 128 14.83 50.66 -14.26
N LEU A 129 15.65 50.95 -13.24
CA LEU A 129 17.09 50.71 -13.27
C LEU A 129 17.38 49.19 -13.34
N GLN A 130 16.69 48.39 -12.52
CA GLN A 130 16.81 46.93 -12.55
C GLN A 130 16.36 46.33 -13.90
N LEU A 131 15.29 46.85 -14.50
CA LEU A 131 14.82 46.42 -15.82
C LEU A 131 15.81 46.78 -16.94
N ALA A 132 16.44 47.95 -16.89
CA ALA A 132 17.44 48.38 -17.87
C ALA A 132 18.68 47.46 -17.83
N ALA A 133 19.18 47.11 -16.64
CA ALA A 133 20.34 46.23 -16.48
C ALA A 133 20.14 44.80 -17.04
N LEU A 134 18.89 44.35 -17.19
CA LEU A 134 18.54 43.06 -17.79
C LEU A 134 18.42 43.10 -19.32
N ARG A 135 18.43 44.29 -19.94
CA ARG A 135 18.32 44.48 -21.40
C ARG A 135 19.67 44.58 -22.11
N ASP A 136 20.77 44.68 -21.37
CA ASP A 136 22.13 44.87 -21.91
C ASP A 136 22.88 43.54 -22.20
N PHE A 137 22.16 42.43 -22.39
CA PHE A 137 22.67 41.13 -22.88
C PHE A 137 21.92 40.71 -24.15
#